data_AF-A0A843GXN9-F1
#
_entry.id   AF-A0A843GXN9-F1
#
_cell.length_a   1.000
_cell.length_b   1.000
_cell.length_c   1.000
_cell.angle_alpha   90.00
_cell.angle_beta   90.00
_cell.angle_gamma   90.00
#
_symmetry.space_group_name_H-M   'P 1'
#
loop_
_entity.id
_entity.type
_entity.pdbx_description
1 polymer ?
#
loop_
_entity_poly.entity_id
_entity_poly.type
_entity_poly.pdbx_seq_one_letter_code
_entity_poly.pdbx_strand_id
1 'polypeptide(L)'
;MGNDIEFFNIRDGESAVVRILSTTVDKIERIGIHTIELRGGTKKKVRCLESNCPLCKNDQASERLALHLWDYTDGKEKVWNRTTNEKFINLLKDVEENWGNLSECVIKINREGDSFPKYSVTVQNPNKYPMPNEISKEDIDKNVGYRCCTYRSADELAEFLKTGYLPEHVKKQPKQDWIPKDQWIKNKNKEQENKKIEEATKHYENHHNNAELEEDDDVMIDPFSLKRKG
;
A
#
# COMPACT_ATOMS: atom_id res chain seq x y z
N MET A 1 -24.74 7.58 -1.88
CA MET A 1 -23.97 8.46 -2.77
C MET A 1 -22.73 8.86 -1.98
N GLY A 2 -21.54 8.44 -2.37
CA GLY A 2 -20.33 8.80 -1.62
C GLY A 2 -19.96 10.24 -1.94
N ASN A 3 -19.84 11.10 -0.91
CA ASN A 3 -19.24 12.41 -1.10
C ASN A 3 -17.86 12.25 -1.71
N ASP A 4 -17.61 12.93 -2.83
CA ASP A 4 -16.36 12.83 -3.54
C ASP A 4 -15.30 13.63 -2.75
N ILE A 5 -14.32 12.95 -2.16
CA ILE A 5 -13.30 13.58 -1.30
C ILE A 5 -12.39 14.45 -2.17
N GLU A 6 -12.28 15.74 -1.84
CA GLU A 6 -11.49 16.72 -2.61
C GLU A 6 -10.03 16.77 -2.14
N PHE A 7 -9.12 17.34 -2.95
CA PHE A 7 -7.75 17.58 -2.49
C PHE A 7 -7.67 18.86 -1.66
N PHE A 8 -7.10 18.75 -0.47
CA PHE A 8 -6.80 19.90 0.36
C PHE A 8 -5.57 20.65 -0.16
N ASN A 9 -5.72 21.94 -0.41
CA ASN A 9 -4.67 22.84 -0.85
C ASN A 9 -4.82 24.18 -0.11
N ILE A 10 -3.69 24.77 0.29
CA ILE A 10 -3.63 26.09 0.93
C ILE A 10 -2.59 26.91 0.15
N ARG A 11 -2.88 28.18 -0.18
CA ARG A 11 -1.91 29.05 -0.87
C ARG A 11 -0.91 29.66 0.11
N ASP A 12 0.10 30.33 -0.42
CA ASP A 12 1.07 31.06 0.40
C ASP A 12 0.38 32.21 1.17
N GLY A 13 0.75 32.39 2.43
CA GLY A 13 0.16 33.37 3.35
C GLY A 13 -1.25 33.03 3.83
N GLU A 14 -1.83 31.92 3.37
CA GLU A 14 -3.16 31.48 3.79
C GLU A 14 -3.09 30.52 4.99
N SER A 15 -4.22 30.43 5.69
CA SER A 15 -4.43 29.49 6.76
C SER A 15 -5.79 28.83 6.65
N ALA A 16 -5.88 27.58 7.08
CA ALA A 16 -7.13 26.83 7.13
C ALA A 16 -7.28 26.14 8.48
N VAL A 17 -8.51 26.07 8.96
CA VAL A 17 -8.86 25.32 10.18
C VAL A 17 -9.47 24.00 9.76
N VAL A 18 -8.86 22.91 10.19
CA VAL A 18 -9.25 21.56 9.81
C VAL A 18 -9.35 20.66 11.02
N ARG A 19 -10.22 19.66 10.94
CA ARG A 19 -10.23 18.51 11.86
C ARG A 19 -9.57 17.33 11.16
N ILE A 20 -8.70 16.62 11.88
CA ILE A 20 -8.12 15.38 11.38
C ILE A 20 -9.19 14.29 11.49
N LEU A 21 -9.35 13.44 10.49
CA LEU A 21 -10.33 12.34 10.48
C LEU A 21 -9.63 10.99 10.61
N SER A 22 -8.62 10.95 11.49
CA SER A 22 -7.88 9.74 11.86
C SER A 22 -7.73 9.75 13.37
N THR A 23 -7.88 8.60 14.03
CA THR A 23 -7.85 8.51 15.50
C THR A 23 -6.44 8.63 16.05
N THR A 24 -5.46 8.08 15.34
CA THR A 24 -4.06 7.98 15.75
C THR A 24 -3.13 8.14 14.54
N VAL A 25 -1.85 8.46 14.75
CA VAL A 25 -0.90 8.71 13.64
C VAL A 25 -0.67 7.45 12.77
N ASP A 26 -0.75 6.25 13.35
CA ASP A 26 -0.57 4.97 12.65
C ASP A 26 -1.74 4.62 11.71
N LYS A 27 -2.92 5.22 11.93
CA LYS A 27 -4.08 5.08 11.05
C LYS A 27 -4.01 5.97 9.82
N ILE A 28 -3.09 6.94 9.79
CA ILE A 28 -2.91 7.81 8.62
C ILE A 28 -2.27 7.00 7.50
N GLU A 29 -2.94 6.97 6.33
CA GLU A 29 -2.51 6.13 5.22
C GLU A 29 -1.17 6.61 4.63
N ARG A 30 -0.20 5.70 4.62
CA ARG A 30 1.07 5.84 3.89
C ARG A 30 0.99 5.05 2.61
N ILE A 31 1.30 5.70 1.50
CA ILE A 31 1.23 5.11 0.16
C ILE A 31 2.53 5.34 -0.59
N GLY A 32 3.09 4.27 -1.15
CA GLY A 32 4.14 4.38 -2.15
C GLY A 32 3.53 4.76 -3.49
N ILE A 33 4.07 5.77 -4.16
CA ILE A 33 3.60 6.24 -5.47
C ILE A 33 4.76 6.27 -6.46
N HIS A 34 4.57 5.67 -7.64
CA HIS A 34 5.43 5.93 -8.80
C HIS A 34 4.79 6.99 -9.68
N THR A 35 5.62 7.86 -10.25
CA THR A 35 5.21 8.77 -11.32
C THR A 35 5.71 8.21 -12.64
N ILE A 36 4.79 7.68 -13.45
CA ILE A 36 5.10 7.13 -14.76
C ILE A 36 4.78 8.15 -15.85
N GLU A 37 5.59 8.18 -16.91
CA GLU A 37 5.33 8.99 -18.09
C GLU A 37 4.76 8.11 -19.20
N LEU A 38 3.56 8.47 -19.68
CA LEU A 38 2.92 7.79 -20.80
C LEU A 38 3.48 8.29 -22.13
N ARG A 39 3.36 7.48 -23.18
CA ARG A 39 3.59 7.97 -24.56
C ARG A 39 2.74 9.21 -24.83
N GLY A 40 3.40 10.32 -25.17
CA GLY A 40 2.78 11.64 -25.27
C GLY A 40 3.08 12.60 -24.11
N GLY A 41 3.99 12.23 -23.20
CA GLY A 41 4.53 13.14 -22.17
C GLY A 41 3.62 13.36 -20.94
N THR A 42 2.46 12.70 -20.91
CA THR A 42 1.52 12.81 -19.79
C THR A 42 2.00 11.97 -18.61
N LYS A 43 2.17 12.60 -17.44
CA LYS A 43 2.56 11.91 -16.21
C LYS A 43 1.34 11.38 -15.46
N LYS A 44 1.41 10.14 -14.97
CA LYS A 44 0.40 9.53 -14.09
C LYS A 44 1.03 9.04 -12.79
N LYS A 45 0.25 9.12 -11.71
CA LYS A 45 0.59 8.55 -10.41
C LYS A 45 -0.06 7.18 -10.27
N VAL A 46 0.76 6.16 -10.01
CA VAL A 46 0.32 4.78 -9.79
C VAL A 46 0.76 4.31 -8.42
N ARG A 47 -0.10 3.55 -7.74
CA ARG A 47 0.25 2.95 -6.43
C ARG A 47 1.37 1.95 -6.62
N CYS A 48 2.37 2.01 -5.74
CA CYS A 48 3.41 0.99 -5.64
C CYS A 48 2.82 -0.28 -5.03
N LEU A 49 3.16 -1.44 -5.61
CA LEU A 49 2.80 -2.77 -5.12
C LEU A 49 3.85 -3.35 -4.16
N GLU A 50 4.67 -2.48 -3.58
CA GLU A 50 5.73 -2.80 -2.62
C GLU A 50 6.70 -3.86 -3.18
N SER A 51 6.84 -4.99 -2.48
CA SER A 51 7.77 -6.09 -2.80
C SER A 51 7.59 -6.68 -4.21
N ASN A 52 6.37 -6.64 -4.76
CA ASN A 52 6.06 -7.22 -6.07
C ASN A 52 5.90 -6.14 -7.16
N CYS A 53 6.27 -4.89 -6.88
CA CYS A 53 6.10 -3.79 -7.83
C CYS A 53 7.12 -3.89 -8.98
N PRO A 54 6.68 -4.09 -10.24
CA PRO A 54 7.60 -4.11 -11.38
C PRO A 54 8.35 -2.79 -11.56
N LEU A 55 7.72 -1.67 -11.19
CA LEU A 55 8.30 -0.33 -11.34
C LEU A 55 9.47 -0.08 -10.38
N CYS A 56 9.47 -0.68 -9.18
CA CYS A 56 10.55 -0.56 -8.19
C CYS A 56 11.91 -1.06 -8.69
N LYS A 57 11.94 -1.85 -9.77
CA LYS A 57 13.19 -2.29 -10.39
C LYS A 57 13.93 -1.16 -11.14
N ASN A 58 13.20 -0.14 -11.58
CA ASN A 58 13.72 0.95 -12.40
C ASN A 58 13.74 2.29 -11.66
N ASP A 59 12.76 2.54 -10.79
CA ASP A 59 12.65 3.78 -10.03
C ASP A 59 12.00 3.52 -8.67
N GLN A 60 12.52 4.12 -7.60
CA GLN A 60 12.01 3.91 -6.25
C GLN A 60 10.71 4.70 -6.04
N ALA A 61 9.71 4.06 -5.41
CA ALA A 61 8.47 4.74 -5.10
C ALA A 61 8.68 5.91 -4.12
N SER A 62 8.00 7.03 -4.37
CA SER A 62 7.91 8.14 -3.41
C SER A 62 6.86 7.81 -2.36
N GLU A 63 7.26 7.74 -1.09
CA GLU A 63 6.32 7.59 0.03
C GLU A 63 5.56 8.90 0.25
N ARG A 64 4.23 8.78 0.29
CA ARG A 64 3.30 9.88 0.58
C ARG A 64 2.43 9.55 1.77
N LEU A 65 2.06 10.58 2.51
CA LEU A 65 1.05 10.57 3.56
C LEU A 65 -0.26 11.13 2.98
N ALA A 66 -1.36 10.40 3.13
CA ALA A 66 -2.69 10.85 2.76
C ALA A 66 -3.51 11.11 4.03
N LEU A 67 -3.52 12.36 4.48
CA LEU A 67 -4.24 12.76 5.68
C LEU A 67 -5.69 13.09 5.35
N HIS A 68 -6.65 12.39 5.95
CA HIS A 68 -8.08 12.68 5.81
C HIS A 68 -8.45 13.82 6.75
N LEU A 69 -9.12 14.84 6.21
CA LEU A 69 -9.44 16.08 6.89
C LEU A 69 -10.89 16.46 6.67
N TRP A 70 -11.48 17.15 7.64
CA TRP A 70 -12.62 18.02 7.42
C TRP A 70 -12.16 19.47 7.42
N ASP A 71 -12.45 20.22 6.36
CA ASP A 71 -12.13 21.64 6.26
C ASP A 71 -13.32 22.50 6.70
N TYR A 72 -13.15 23.27 7.76
CA TYR A 72 -14.20 24.15 8.29
C TYR A 72 -14.42 25.40 7.44
N THR A 73 -13.52 25.69 6.50
CA THR A 73 -13.62 26.88 5.63
C THR A 73 -14.72 26.71 4.60
N ASP A 74 -14.86 25.51 4.04
CA ASP A 74 -15.87 25.20 3.01
C ASP A 74 -16.79 24.02 3.36
N GLY A 75 -16.62 23.41 4.53
CA GLY A 75 -17.51 22.35 5.03
C GLY A 75 -17.42 21.07 4.22
N LYS A 76 -16.20 20.64 3.87
CA LYS A 76 -15.98 19.46 3.01
C LYS A 76 -14.93 18.51 3.58
N GLU A 77 -15.13 17.23 3.27
CA GLU A 77 -14.09 16.20 3.39
C GLU A 77 -12.99 16.41 2.34
N LYS A 78 -11.74 16.40 2.80
CA LYS A 78 -10.58 16.57 1.93
C LYS A 78 -9.46 15.59 2.28
N VAL A 79 -8.60 15.32 1.31
CA VAL A 79 -7.35 14.59 1.48
C VAL A 79 -6.17 15.52 1.29
N TRP A 80 -5.27 15.55 2.28
CA TRP A 80 -4.00 16.26 2.17
C TRP A 80 -2.88 15.29 1.84
N ASN A 81 -2.47 15.29 0.57
CA ASN A 81 -1.39 14.45 0.06
C ASN A 81 -0.03 15.14 0.25
N ARG A 82 0.82 14.59 1.12
CA ARG A 82 2.14 15.14 1.42
C ARG A 82 3.24 14.12 1.22
N THR A 83 4.44 14.59 0.88
CA THR A 83 5.63 13.74 1.01
C THR A 83 5.80 13.37 2.48
N THR A 84 6.06 12.10 2.75
CA THR A 84 6.36 11.64 4.10
C THR A 84 7.59 12.37 4.61
N ASN A 85 7.42 13.20 5.63
CA ASN A 85 8.49 13.94 6.30
C ASN A 85 8.38 13.67 7.80
N GLU A 86 9.46 13.18 8.41
CA GLU A 86 9.52 12.86 9.84
C GLU A 86 9.13 14.04 10.72
N LYS A 87 9.51 15.27 10.36
CA LYS A 87 9.13 16.48 11.12
C LYS A 87 7.62 16.65 11.20
N PHE A 88 6.91 16.39 10.11
CA PHE A 88 5.46 16.51 10.08
C PHE A 88 4.77 15.36 10.82
N ILE A 89 5.32 14.14 10.71
CA ILE A 89 4.81 13.00 11.47
C ILE A 89 5.01 13.19 12.97
N ASN A 90 6.19 13.66 13.39
CA ASN A 90 6.48 13.94 14.79
C ASN A 90 5.57 15.05 15.33
N LEU A 91 5.29 16.09 14.53
CA LEU A 91 4.30 17.09 14.89
C LEU A 91 2.91 16.50 15.16
N LEU A 92 2.45 15.54 14.34
CA LEU A 92 1.18 14.86 14.58
C LEU A 92 1.23 13.95 15.82
N LYS A 93 2.37 13.28 16.06
CA LYS A 93 2.56 12.47 17.28
C LYS A 93 2.56 13.34 18.54
N ASP A 94 3.19 14.50 18.49
CA ASP A 94 3.19 15.45 19.61
C ASP A 94 1.75 15.94 19.88
N VAL A 95 0.94 16.16 18.83
CA VAL A 95 -0.48 16.49 19.00
C VAL A 95 -1.22 15.32 19.65
N GLU A 96 -1.01 14.09 19.17
CA GLU A 96 -1.63 12.88 19.73
C GLU A 96 -1.26 12.67 21.21
N GLU A 97 0.01 12.84 21.56
CA GLU A 97 0.52 12.65 22.92
C GLU A 97 -0.05 13.70 23.89
N ASN A 98 -0.15 14.96 23.47
CA ASN A 98 -0.58 16.05 24.33
C ASN A 98 -2.11 16.25 24.38
N TRP A 99 -2.83 15.83 23.33
CA TRP A 99 -4.27 16.12 23.17
C TRP A 99 -5.12 14.85 22.99
N GLY A 100 -4.51 13.67 22.89
CA GLY A 100 -5.20 12.39 22.77
C GLY A 100 -5.63 12.08 21.34
N ASN A 101 -6.87 11.64 21.19
CA ASN A 101 -7.41 11.17 19.91
C ASN A 101 -7.34 12.28 18.85
N LEU A 102 -6.61 12.02 17.75
CA LEU A 102 -6.43 12.99 16.67
C LEU A 102 -7.74 13.37 15.99
N SER A 103 -8.74 12.47 15.98
CA SER A 103 -10.05 12.76 15.38
C SER A 103 -10.86 13.78 16.18
N GLU A 104 -10.52 13.94 17.46
CA GLU A 104 -11.10 14.95 18.34
C GLU A 104 -10.36 16.29 18.25
N CYS A 105 -9.15 16.29 17.68
CA CYS A 105 -8.31 17.47 17.53
C CYS A 105 -8.73 18.33 16.33
N VAL A 106 -8.75 19.65 16.56
CA VAL A 106 -8.88 20.66 15.51
C VAL A 106 -7.60 21.43 15.43
N ILE A 107 -7.06 21.58 14.22
CA ILE A 107 -5.80 22.26 13.99
C ILE A 107 -5.98 23.41 13.01
N LYS A 108 -5.24 24.49 13.23
CA LYS A 108 -5.05 25.54 12.24
C LYS A 108 -3.71 25.31 11.56
N ILE A 109 -3.73 25.18 10.25
CA ILE A 109 -2.55 25.05 9.40
C ILE A 109 -2.29 26.41 8.77
N ASN A 110 -1.08 26.94 8.92
CA ASN A 110 -0.64 28.12 8.18
C ASN A 110 0.46 27.70 7.20
N ARG A 111 0.44 28.25 5.99
CA ARG A 111 1.48 28.04 4.98
C ARG A 111 2.24 29.34 4.74
N GLU A 112 3.57 29.25 4.77
CA GLU A 112 4.46 30.36 4.46
C GLU A 112 5.53 29.94 3.44
N GLY A 113 5.80 30.77 2.45
CA GLY A 113 6.77 30.53 1.40
C GLY A 113 6.14 29.87 0.16
N ASP A 114 6.39 30.46 -0.99
CA ASP A 114 5.94 29.95 -2.28
C ASP A 114 6.83 28.79 -2.77
N SER A 115 8.13 29.04 -2.96
CA SER A 115 9.10 28.05 -3.49
C SER A 115 9.50 26.97 -2.48
N PHE A 116 9.51 27.30 -1.18
CA PHE A 116 9.89 26.38 -0.10
C PHE A 116 8.85 26.45 1.03
N PRO A 117 7.66 25.86 0.80
CA PRO A 117 6.54 26.04 1.70
C PRO A 117 6.80 25.40 3.06
N LYS A 118 6.75 26.23 4.10
CA LYS A 118 6.77 25.87 5.50
C LYS A 118 5.34 25.82 6.01
N TYR A 119 5.08 24.85 6.89
CA TYR A 119 3.77 24.66 7.49
C TYR A 119 3.93 24.74 9.01
N SER A 120 3.12 25.59 9.64
CA SER A 120 2.96 25.61 11.09
C SER A 120 1.57 25.10 11.43
N VAL A 121 1.47 24.35 12.53
CA VAL A 121 0.22 23.77 13.01
C VAL A 121 0.00 24.23 14.44
N THR A 122 -1.19 24.75 14.73
CA THR A 122 -1.60 25.12 16.08
C THR A 122 -2.92 24.46 16.43
N VAL A 123 -2.96 23.75 17.56
CA VAL A 123 -4.19 23.13 18.06
C VAL A 123 -5.18 24.23 18.45
N GLN A 124 -6.43 24.06 18.05
CA GLN A 124 -7.54 24.96 18.32
C GLN A 124 -8.46 24.37 19.38
N ASN A 125 -9.23 25.23 20.05
CA ASN A 125 -10.24 24.78 21.00
C ASN A 125 -11.36 24.02 20.24
N PRO A 126 -11.56 22.71 20.48
CA PRO A 126 -12.54 21.90 19.75
C PRO A 126 -13.98 22.35 20.00
N ASN A 127 -14.28 23.03 21.12
CA ASN A 127 -15.63 23.54 21.40
C ASN A 127 -16.06 24.64 20.44
N LYS A 128 -15.12 25.34 19.78
CA LYS A 128 -15.43 26.31 18.72
C LYS A 128 -15.72 25.66 17.38
N TYR A 129 -15.37 24.39 17.24
CA TYR A 129 -15.37 23.63 16.00
C TYR A 129 -15.96 22.24 16.27
N PRO A 130 -17.28 22.15 16.52
CA PRO A 130 -17.92 20.88 16.80
C PRO A 130 -17.72 19.89 15.65
N MET A 131 -17.91 18.60 15.94
CA MET A 131 -17.94 17.59 14.89
C MET A 131 -19.07 17.93 13.90
N PRO A 132 -18.81 17.97 12.59
CA PRO A 132 -19.85 18.20 11.58
C PRO A 132 -20.88 17.06 11.61
N ASN A 133 -22.15 17.38 11.39
CA ASN A 133 -23.23 16.37 11.38
C ASN A 133 -23.11 15.43 10.17
N GLU A 134 -22.40 15.85 9.14
CA GLU A 134 -22.13 15.12 7.91
C GLU A 134 -21.08 14.03 8.10
N ILE A 135 -20.27 14.10 9.17
CA ILE A 135 -19.20 13.17 9.45
C ILE A 135 -19.70 12.08 10.39
N SER A 136 -19.80 10.87 9.85
CA SER A 136 -20.15 9.68 10.60
C SER A 136 -18.92 9.08 11.29
N LYS A 137 -19.14 8.12 12.19
CA LYS A 137 -18.02 7.38 12.81
C LYS A 137 -17.27 6.55 11.76
N GLU A 138 -17.97 6.10 10.73
CA GLU A 138 -17.43 5.33 9.61
C GLU A 138 -16.56 6.17 8.67
N ASP A 139 -16.65 7.50 8.75
CA ASP A 139 -15.77 8.40 8.01
C ASP A 139 -14.44 8.62 8.73
N ILE A 140 -14.36 8.36 10.03
CA ILE A 140 -13.12 8.39 10.80
C ILE A 140 -12.29 7.14 10.47
N ASP A 141 -10.98 7.29 10.30
CA ASP A 141 -10.03 6.22 9.91
C ASP A 141 -10.32 5.60 8.53
N LYS A 142 -11.12 6.28 7.71
CA LYS A 142 -11.40 5.88 6.33
C LYS A 142 -10.15 5.99 5.48
N ASN A 143 -9.85 4.96 4.71
CA ASN A 143 -8.74 4.99 3.75
C ASN A 143 -9.04 5.99 2.62
N VAL A 144 -8.19 6.99 2.45
CA VAL A 144 -8.33 8.06 1.44
C VAL A 144 -7.18 8.14 0.44
N GLY A 145 -6.14 7.35 0.63
CA GLY A 145 -4.96 7.27 -0.24
C GLY A 145 -5.29 6.82 -1.66
N TYR A 146 -6.46 6.20 -1.88
CA TYR A 146 -6.95 5.90 -3.22
C TYR A 146 -7.20 7.14 -4.09
N ARG A 147 -7.38 8.32 -3.49
CA ARG A 147 -7.49 9.58 -4.21
C ARG A 147 -6.15 10.04 -4.78
N CYS A 148 -5.04 9.65 -4.16
CA CYS A 148 -3.71 10.15 -4.46
C CYS A 148 -3.04 9.47 -5.68
N CYS A 149 -3.53 8.30 -6.08
CA CYS A 149 -2.94 7.50 -7.16
C CYS A 149 -3.95 6.53 -7.77
N THR A 150 -3.64 6.04 -8.97
CA THR A 150 -4.42 4.96 -9.59
C THR A 150 -3.88 3.60 -9.18
N TYR A 151 -4.76 2.64 -8.94
CA TYR A 151 -4.38 1.24 -8.69
C TYR A 151 -4.18 0.53 -10.01
N ARG A 152 -3.17 -0.33 -10.04
CA ARG A 152 -2.83 -1.17 -11.19
C ARG A 152 -2.29 -2.50 -10.70
N SER A 153 -2.60 -3.56 -11.42
CA SER A 153 -2.04 -4.89 -11.13
C SER A 153 -0.56 -4.96 -11.51
N ALA A 154 0.14 -5.96 -10.99
CA ALA A 154 1.54 -6.20 -11.37
C ALA A 154 1.67 -6.48 -12.88
N ASP A 155 0.71 -7.20 -13.47
CA ASP A 155 0.70 -7.51 -14.90
C ASP A 155 0.52 -6.25 -15.75
N GLU A 156 -0.41 -5.36 -15.39
CA GLU A 156 -0.62 -4.08 -16.09
C GLU A 156 0.63 -3.21 -16.05
N LEU A 157 1.33 -3.18 -14.91
CA LEU A 157 2.56 -2.42 -14.75
C LEU A 157 3.73 -3.05 -15.52
N ALA A 158 3.81 -4.38 -15.57
CA ALA A 158 4.81 -5.09 -16.34
C ALA A 158 4.59 -4.92 -17.85
N GLU A 159 3.33 -4.91 -18.31
CA GLU A 159 2.98 -4.62 -19.69
C GLU A 159 3.32 -3.17 -20.05
N PHE A 160 3.05 -2.21 -19.16
CA PHE A 160 3.47 -0.82 -19.34
C PHE A 160 4.98 -0.70 -19.53
N LEU A 161 5.78 -1.40 -18.74
CA LEU A 161 7.25 -1.37 -18.88
C LEU A 161 7.73 -1.94 -20.22
N LYS A 162 6.99 -2.87 -20.83
CA LYS A 162 7.33 -3.46 -22.13
C LYS A 162 6.88 -2.59 -23.30
N THR A 163 5.69 -2.00 -23.21
CA THR A 163 5.01 -1.38 -24.36
C THR A 163 5.05 0.16 -24.32
N GLY A 164 5.18 0.74 -23.13
CA GLY A 164 4.96 2.16 -22.86
C GLY A 164 3.49 2.57 -22.81
N TYR A 165 2.55 1.62 -22.89
CA TYR A 165 1.12 1.84 -22.79
C TYR A 165 0.57 1.22 -21.51
N LEU A 166 -0.21 2.00 -20.76
CA LEU A 166 -0.91 1.48 -19.60
C LEU A 166 -2.26 0.93 -20.07
N PRO A 167 -2.57 -0.37 -19.86
CA PRO A 167 -3.81 -0.98 -20.33
C PRO A 167 -5.05 -0.23 -19.82
N GLU A 168 -6.16 -0.32 -20.56
CA GLU A 168 -7.44 0.14 -20.03
C GLU A 168 -7.77 -0.64 -18.76
N HIS A 169 -8.07 0.08 -17.69
CA HIS A 169 -8.34 -0.54 -16.40
C HIS A 169 -9.65 -1.33 -16.51
N VAL A 170 -9.57 -2.65 -16.53
CA VAL A 170 -10.77 -3.49 -16.39
C VAL A 170 -11.28 -3.25 -14.97
N LYS A 171 -12.46 -2.63 -14.82
CA LYS A 171 -13.07 -2.21 -13.55
C LYS A 171 -13.50 -3.38 -12.65
N LYS A 172 -12.60 -4.31 -12.36
CA LYS A 172 -12.82 -5.40 -11.42
C LYS A 172 -11.59 -5.57 -10.55
N GLN A 173 -11.44 -4.72 -9.54
CA GLN A 173 -10.73 -5.15 -8.34
C GLN A 173 -11.57 -4.85 -7.11
N PRO A 174 -11.69 -5.81 -6.18
CA PRO A 174 -12.34 -5.59 -4.89
C PRO A 174 -11.55 -4.54 -4.11
N LYS A 175 -12.25 -3.80 -3.23
CA LYS A 175 -11.60 -2.94 -2.24
C LYS A 175 -10.60 -3.81 -1.48
N GLN A 176 -9.31 -3.52 -1.60
CA GLN A 176 -8.29 -4.18 -0.80
C GLN A 176 -8.31 -3.49 0.56
N ASP A 177 -8.77 -4.21 1.59
CA ASP A 177 -8.75 -3.71 2.95
C ASP A 177 -7.29 -3.45 3.36
N TRP A 178 -7.06 -2.30 3.99
CA TRP A 178 -5.74 -1.93 4.49
C TRP A 178 -5.29 -2.92 5.57
N ILE A 179 -4.08 -3.45 5.42
CA ILE A 179 -3.48 -4.40 6.36
C ILE A 179 -2.36 -3.66 7.11
N PRO A 180 -2.42 -3.54 8.45
CA PRO A 180 -1.33 -3.01 9.26
C PRO A 180 0.02 -3.67 8.93
N LYS A 181 1.12 -2.92 9.01
CA LYS A 181 2.47 -3.40 8.63
C LYS A 181 2.86 -4.70 9.35
N ASP A 182 2.50 -4.82 10.61
CA ASP A 182 2.69 -5.97 11.48
C ASP A 182 1.84 -7.19 11.04
N GLN A 183 0.61 -6.98 10.58
CA GLN A 183 -0.18 -8.05 9.94
C GLN A 183 0.39 -8.43 8.57
N TRP A 184 0.91 -7.46 7.80
CA TRP A 184 1.57 -7.73 6.53
C TRP A 184 2.83 -8.59 6.69
N ILE A 185 3.67 -8.28 7.70
CA ILE A 185 4.86 -9.09 8.01
C ILE A 185 4.46 -10.53 8.37
N LYS A 186 3.41 -10.70 9.20
CA LYS A 186 2.89 -12.04 9.54
C LYS A 186 2.39 -12.79 8.30
N ASN A 187 1.66 -12.11 7.42
CA ASN A 187 1.16 -12.72 6.18
C ASN A 187 2.30 -13.12 5.23
N LYS A 188 3.34 -12.29 5.12
CA LYS A 188 4.54 -12.59 4.32
C LYS A 188 5.32 -13.79 4.85
N ASN A 189 5.51 -13.87 6.16
CA ASN A 189 6.19 -15.01 6.78
C ASN A 189 5.41 -16.32 6.55
N LYS A 190 4.09 -16.26 6.71
CA LYS A 190 3.20 -17.41 6.45
C LYS A 190 3.21 -17.84 4.98
N GLU A 191 3.23 -16.89 4.04
CA GLU A 191 3.33 -17.18 2.61
C GLU A 191 4.68 -17.85 2.27
N GLN A 192 5.79 -17.39 2.86
CA GLN A 192 7.11 -18.02 2.67
C GLN A 192 7.17 -19.42 3.27
N GLU A 193 6.55 -19.64 4.43
CA GLU A 193 6.47 -20.96 5.06
C GLU A 193 5.65 -21.93 4.22
N ASN A 194 4.49 -21.49 3.72
CA ASN A 194 3.67 -22.29 2.80
C ASN A 194 4.42 -22.66 1.51
N LYS A 195 5.19 -21.73 0.92
CA LYS A 195 6.02 -22.03 -0.26
C LYS A 195 7.07 -23.09 0.02
N LYS A 196 7.74 -23.02 1.18
CA LYS A 196 8.71 -24.04 1.59
C LYS A 196 8.07 -25.41 1.76
N ILE A 197 6.86 -25.46 2.34
CA ILE A 197 6.09 -26.70 2.49
C ILE A 197 5.74 -27.26 1.11
N GLU A 198 5.20 -26.45 0.20
CA GLU A 198 4.88 -26.89 -1.17
C GLU A 198 6.09 -27.41 -1.93
N GLU A 199 7.25 -26.76 -1.81
CA GLU A 199 8.51 -27.22 -2.43
C GLU A 199 8.99 -28.55 -1.83
N ALA A 200 8.90 -28.72 -0.51
CA ALA A 200 9.25 -29.97 0.16
C ALA A 200 8.31 -31.13 -0.22
N THR A 201 7.00 -30.87 -0.32
CA THR A 201 6.02 -31.86 -0.75
C THR A 201 6.28 -32.31 -2.19
N LYS A 202 6.54 -31.37 -3.12
CA LYS A 202 6.90 -31.72 -4.51
C LYS A 202 8.19 -32.53 -4.60
N HIS A 203 9.18 -32.23 -3.76
CA HIS A 203 10.43 -32.98 -3.71
C HIS A 203 10.19 -34.42 -3.22
N TYR A 204 9.37 -34.59 -2.19
CA TYR A 204 9.00 -35.91 -1.66
C TYR A 204 8.22 -36.75 -2.69
N GLU A 205 7.22 -36.18 -3.36
CA GLU A 205 6.45 -36.86 -4.41
C GLU A 205 7.33 -37.32 -5.58
N ASN A 206 8.31 -36.51 -5.99
CA ASN A 206 9.27 -36.90 -7.05
C ASN A 206 10.22 -38.03 -6.62
N HIS A 207 10.58 -38.11 -5.33
CA HIS A 207 11.43 -39.19 -4.82
C HIS A 207 10.67 -40.50 -4.62
N HIS A 208 9.37 -40.44 -4.30
CA HIS A 208 8.56 -41.66 -4.13
C HIS A 208 8.17 -42.28 -5.48
N ASN A 209 7.85 -41.47 -6.50
CA ASN A 209 7.54 -41.97 -7.84
C ASN A 209 8.75 -42.60 -8.57
N ASN A 210 9.99 -42.29 -8.15
CA ASN A 210 11.20 -42.91 -8.70
C ASN A 210 11.62 -44.19 -7.95
N ALA A 211 11.06 -44.47 -6.77
CA ALA A 211 11.41 -45.65 -5.98
C ALA A 211 10.58 -46.90 -6.36
N GLU A 212 9.47 -46.75 -7.07
CA GLU A 212 8.60 -47.86 -7.52
C GLU A 212 8.99 -48.46 -8.89
N LEU A 213 10.15 -48.09 -9.46
CA LEU A 213 10.62 -48.56 -10.77
C LEU A 213 11.90 -49.42 -10.74
N GLU A 214 12.40 -49.82 -9.56
CA GLU A 214 13.62 -50.65 -9.42
C GLU A 214 13.41 -51.98 -8.68
N GLU A 215 12.21 -52.58 -8.77
CA GLU A 215 11.99 -53.98 -8.40
C GLU A 215 11.39 -54.72 -9.60
N ASP A 216 12.25 -55.33 -10.42
CA ASP A 216 12.04 -56.60 -11.13
C ASP A 216 13.04 -56.73 -12.29
N ASP A 217 14.25 -57.23 -11.99
CA ASP A 217 15.06 -57.97 -12.97
C ASP A 217 15.74 -59.13 -12.24
N ASP A 218 14.91 -60.13 -11.90
CA ASP A 218 15.33 -61.45 -11.47
C ASP A 218 16.20 -62.08 -12.57
N VAL A 219 17.51 -62.08 -12.36
CA VAL A 219 18.49 -62.79 -13.18
C VAL A 219 18.25 -64.30 -13.01
N MET A 220 17.50 -64.89 -13.95
CA MET A 220 17.39 -66.34 -14.14
C MET A 220 18.77 -66.93 -14.50
N ILE A 221 19.44 -67.48 -13.49
CA ILE A 221 20.65 -68.30 -13.67
C ILE A 221 20.22 -69.65 -14.27
N ASP A 222 20.60 -69.90 -15.53
CA ASP A 222 20.42 -71.19 -16.21
C ASP A 222 21.37 -72.26 -15.60
N PRO A 223 20.84 -73.37 -15.05
CA PRO A 223 21.65 -74.41 -14.40
C PRO A 223 22.21 -75.47 -15.36
N PHE A 224 22.11 -75.34 -16.69
CA PHE A 224 22.57 -76.38 -17.62
C PHE A 224 23.60 -75.92 -18.66
N SER A 225 24.82 -75.62 -18.22
CA SER A 225 25.99 -75.69 -19.12
C SER A 225 27.23 -76.27 -18.45
N LEU A 226 27.14 -77.57 -18.12
CA LEU A 226 28.30 -78.45 -17.93
C LEU A 226 28.20 -79.59 -18.94
N LYS A 227 28.96 -79.52 -20.04
CA LYS A 227 29.46 -80.72 -20.77
C LYS A 227 30.62 -80.39 -21.71
N ARG A 228 31.81 -80.79 -21.25
CA ARG A 228 32.91 -81.52 -21.93
C ARG A 228 33.40 -81.09 -23.31
N LYS A 229 34.73 -80.95 -23.39
CA LYS A 229 35.73 -81.61 -24.29
C LYS A 229 36.81 -80.57 -24.62
N GLY A 230 38.10 -80.87 -24.65
CA GLY A 230 38.91 -82.05 -24.43
C GLY A 230 40.37 -81.62 -24.53
#